data_AF-A0A7C6EBK3-F1
#
_entry.id   AF-A0A7C6EBK3-F1
#
_cell.length_a   1.000
_cell.length_b   1.000
_cell.length_c   1.000
_cell.angle_alpha   90.00
_cell.angle_beta   90.00
_cell.angle_gamma   90.00
#
_symmetry.space_group_name_H-M   'P 1'
#
loop_
_entity.id
_entity.type
_entity.pdbx_description
1 polymer ?
#
loop_
_entity_poly.entity_id
_entity_poly.type
_entity_poly.pdbx_seq_one_letter_code
_entity_poly.pdbx_strand_id
1 'polypeptide(L)'
;VKPGDIINIPENNISGVAIETKLKSTIIKAYDNTDIIVPNSYFINSKVINSTYSSGAIKLKIPFIVDINSDIEKVKNIVIEELNKQDYILKNDAYTPKCVLLKQSIYGLEFEAWAWIEKSDLKAPVWLQELYYVKIIEALKKNSVVLASINRFLEVK
;
A
#
# COMPACT_ATOMS: atom_id res chain seq x y z
N VAL A 1 12.35 10.89 -14.64
CA VAL A 1 12.59 9.53 -14.10
C VAL A 1 14.06 9.42 -13.76
N LYS A 2 14.40 8.97 -12.55
CA LYS A 2 15.78 8.75 -12.11
C LYS A 2 15.94 7.29 -11.62
N PRO A 3 17.16 6.74 -11.65
CA PRO A 3 17.45 5.48 -10.98
C PRO A 3 16.97 5.48 -9.52
N GLY A 4 16.33 4.39 -9.09
CA GLY A 4 15.70 4.24 -7.78
C GLY A 4 14.25 4.74 -7.71
N ASP A 5 13.67 5.27 -8.78
CA ASP A 5 12.25 5.67 -8.77
C ASP A 5 11.32 4.46 -8.92
N ILE A 6 10.21 4.43 -8.16
CA ILE A 6 9.11 3.50 -8.42
C ILE A 6 8.30 4.05 -9.58
N ILE A 7 8.26 3.28 -10.66
CA ILE A 7 7.55 3.60 -11.87
C ILE A 7 6.38 2.63 -12.03
N ASN A 8 5.19 3.18 -12.22
CA ASN A 8 4.00 2.44 -12.61
C ASN A 8 3.44 3.04 -13.91
N ILE A 9 3.29 2.19 -14.91
CA ILE A 9 2.70 2.48 -16.22
C ILE A 9 1.46 1.59 -16.34
N PRO A 10 0.27 2.11 -15.99
CA PRO A 10 -0.96 1.32 -15.95
C PRO A 10 -1.35 0.74 -17.31
N GLU A 11 -1.12 1.49 -18.39
CA GLU A 11 -1.51 1.12 -19.76
C GLU A 11 -0.90 -0.20 -20.23
N ASN A 12 0.31 -0.53 -19.76
CA ASN A 12 1.03 -1.75 -20.11
C ASN A 12 1.21 -2.71 -18.93
N ASN A 13 0.56 -2.44 -17.79
CA ASN A 13 0.72 -3.20 -16.55
C ASN A 13 2.20 -3.33 -16.10
N ILE A 14 3.02 -2.31 -16.36
CA ILE A 14 4.43 -2.29 -15.97
C ILE A 14 4.53 -1.62 -14.60
N SER A 15 5.08 -2.31 -13.62
CA SER A 15 5.35 -1.77 -12.29
C SER A 15 6.69 -2.27 -11.78
N GLY A 16 7.53 -1.37 -11.31
CA GLY A 16 8.86 -1.72 -10.85
C GLY A 16 9.74 -0.54 -10.48
N VAL A 17 11.01 -0.81 -10.23
CA VAL A 17 12.01 0.20 -9.85
C VAL A 17 12.90 0.51 -11.04
N ALA A 18 13.05 1.78 -11.40
CA ALA A 18 14.00 2.20 -12.43
C ALA A 18 15.43 1.89 -11.96
N ILE A 19 16.14 0.98 -12.64
CA ILE A 19 17.51 0.59 -12.30
C ILE A 19 18.50 1.55 -12.96
N GLU A 20 18.24 1.88 -14.23
CA GLU A 20 19.18 2.62 -15.06
C GLU A 20 18.39 3.46 -16.07
N THR A 21 18.84 4.70 -16.30
CA THR A 21 18.30 5.57 -17.34
C THR A 21 19.41 5.89 -18.34
N LYS A 22 19.25 5.43 -19.58
CA LYS A 22 20.12 5.73 -20.72
C LYS A 22 19.50 6.83 -21.58
N LEU A 23 20.26 7.31 -22.57
CA LEU A 23 19.84 8.35 -23.52
C LEU A 23 18.55 8.00 -24.28
N LYS A 24 18.36 6.71 -24.64
CA LYS A 24 17.22 6.26 -25.45
C LYS A 24 16.22 5.37 -24.71
N SER A 25 16.57 4.83 -23.55
CA SER A 25 15.73 3.88 -22.80
C SER A 25 15.98 3.94 -21.30
N THR A 26 15.00 3.51 -20.53
CA THR A 26 15.09 3.28 -19.09
C THR A 26 14.85 1.81 -18.82
N ILE A 27 15.68 1.19 -17.99
CA ILE A 27 15.53 -0.19 -17.54
C ILE A 27 14.78 -0.17 -16.21
N ILE A 28 13.65 -0.85 -16.15
CA ILE A 28 12.80 -1.01 -14.98
C ILE A 28 12.88 -2.46 -14.52
N LYS A 29 13.24 -2.70 -13.26
CA LYS A 29 13.15 -4.02 -12.64
C LYS A 29 11.74 -4.22 -12.10
N ALA A 30 10.99 -5.14 -12.67
CA ALA A 30 9.73 -5.57 -12.10
C ALA A 30 9.95 -6.40 -10.83
N TYR A 31 8.90 -6.48 -9.99
CA TYR A 31 8.97 -7.19 -8.71
C TYR A 31 9.12 -8.71 -8.85
N ASP A 32 8.81 -9.26 -10.02
CA ASP A 32 9.03 -10.66 -10.41
C ASP A 32 10.46 -10.91 -10.93
N ASN A 33 11.37 -9.95 -10.76
CA ASN A 33 12.76 -9.99 -11.21
C ASN A 33 12.93 -9.93 -12.75
N THR A 34 11.88 -9.56 -13.49
CA THR A 34 11.95 -9.30 -14.94
C THR A 34 12.54 -7.91 -15.22
N ASP A 35 13.49 -7.82 -16.15
CA ASP A 35 14.04 -6.55 -16.62
C ASP A 35 13.23 -6.02 -17.81
N ILE A 36 12.60 -4.86 -17.65
CA ILE A 36 11.73 -4.22 -18.64
C ILE A 36 12.44 -3.00 -19.22
N ILE A 37 12.69 -3.02 -20.53
CA ILE A 37 13.35 -1.90 -21.23
C ILE A 37 12.28 -1.00 -21.86
N VAL A 38 12.13 0.21 -21.33
CA VAL A 38 11.14 1.19 -21.79
C VAL A 38 11.83 2.29 -22.61
N PRO A 39 11.49 2.51 -23.89
CA PRO A 39 12.01 3.63 -24.68
C PRO A 39 11.65 4.97 -24.05
N ASN A 40 12.57 5.95 -24.08
CA ASN A 40 12.32 7.23 -23.42
C ASN A 40 11.15 8.01 -24.06
N SER A 41 10.93 7.84 -25.36
CA SER A 41 9.77 8.38 -26.08
C SER A 41 8.43 7.89 -25.52
N TYR A 42 8.42 6.70 -24.92
CA TYR A 42 7.23 6.14 -24.30
C TYR A 42 6.81 6.94 -23.06
N PHE A 43 7.76 7.43 -22.25
CA PHE A 43 7.43 8.28 -21.09
C PHE A 43 6.88 9.67 -21.47
N ILE A 44 7.15 10.14 -22.69
CA ILE A 44 6.62 11.42 -23.20
C ILE A 44 5.15 11.26 -23.61
N ASN A 45 4.79 10.10 -24.13
CA ASN A 45 3.48 9.85 -24.75
C ASN A 45 2.48 9.11 -23.85
N SER A 46 2.91 8.55 -22.72
CA SER A 46 2.08 7.75 -21.81
C SER A 46 1.96 8.38 -20.43
N LYS A 47 0.87 8.06 -19.71
CA LYS A 47 0.71 8.48 -18.32
C LYS A 47 1.59 7.63 -17.41
N VAL A 48 2.67 8.22 -16.91
CA VAL A 48 3.64 7.56 -16.03
C VAL A 48 3.44 8.04 -14.60
N ILE A 49 3.19 7.11 -13.69
CA ILE A 49 3.07 7.41 -12.26
C ILE A 49 4.43 7.15 -11.64
N ASN A 50 5.12 8.22 -11.24
CA ASN A 50 6.32 8.12 -10.43
C ASN A 50 5.96 8.37 -8.96
N SER A 51 5.85 7.30 -8.19
CA SER A 51 5.40 7.36 -6.80
C SER A 51 6.46 7.94 -5.85
N THR A 52 7.70 8.14 -6.32
CA THR A 52 8.84 8.59 -5.51
C THR A 52 9.55 9.81 -6.09
N TYR A 53 8.88 10.57 -6.96
CA TYR A 53 9.48 11.66 -7.74
C TYR A 53 9.97 12.82 -6.86
N SER A 54 9.24 13.15 -5.79
CA SER A 54 9.48 14.34 -4.96
C SER A 54 9.52 14.07 -3.46
N SER A 55 9.23 12.84 -3.02
CA SER A 55 9.22 12.50 -1.58
C SER A 55 10.21 11.38 -1.30
N GLY A 56 11.00 11.55 -0.23
CA GLY A 56 11.86 10.49 0.32
C GLY A 56 11.08 9.36 0.99
N ALA A 57 9.75 9.35 0.86
CA ALA A 57 8.85 8.43 1.51
C ALA A 57 7.90 7.77 0.50
N ILE A 58 7.61 6.50 0.70
CA ILE A 58 6.64 5.73 -0.10
C ILE A 58 5.37 5.54 0.73
N LYS A 59 4.22 5.96 0.20
CA LYS A 59 2.92 5.72 0.85
C LYS A 59 2.47 4.27 0.60
N LEU A 60 2.37 3.48 1.67
CA LEU A 60 1.72 2.18 1.68
C LEU A 60 0.21 2.37 1.88
N LYS A 61 -0.58 1.60 1.12
CA LYS A 61 -2.02 1.52 1.24
C LYS A 61 -2.39 0.08 1.58
N ILE A 62 -3.05 -0.13 2.70
CA ILE A 62 -3.38 -1.44 3.23
C ILE A 62 -4.90 -1.51 3.40
N PRO A 63 -5.64 -2.03 2.39
CA PRO A 63 -7.09 -2.15 2.48
C PRO A 63 -7.49 -3.33 3.37
N PHE A 64 -8.50 -3.14 4.21
CA PHE A 64 -9.07 -4.21 5.04
C PHE A 64 -10.56 -3.96 5.30
N ILE A 65 -11.31 -5.01 5.64
CA ILE A 65 -12.75 -4.94 5.84
C ILE A 65 -13.09 -5.53 7.21
N VAL A 66 -13.89 -4.80 7.99
CA VAL A 66 -14.38 -5.22 9.30
C VAL A 66 -15.90 -5.38 9.29
N ASP A 67 -16.45 -6.06 10.28
CA ASP A 67 -17.89 -6.25 10.41
C ASP A 67 -18.63 -4.91 10.46
N ILE A 68 -19.83 -4.89 9.88
CA ILE A 68 -20.68 -3.69 9.80
C ILE A 68 -21.01 -3.08 11.18
N ASN A 69 -21.01 -3.90 12.23
CA ASN A 69 -21.32 -3.45 13.60
C ASN A 69 -20.08 -3.03 14.39
N SER A 70 -18.89 -2.99 13.77
CA SER A 70 -17.67 -2.60 14.46
C SER A 70 -17.66 -1.10 14.79
N ASP A 71 -17.16 -0.74 15.97
CA ASP A 71 -16.93 0.66 16.34
C ASP A 71 -15.81 1.26 15.49
N ILE A 72 -16.18 2.23 14.65
CA ILE A 72 -15.30 2.87 13.66
C ILE A 72 -14.08 3.53 14.33
N GLU A 73 -14.28 4.25 15.44
CA GLU A 73 -13.20 4.97 16.11
C GLU A 73 -12.27 3.99 16.83
N LYS A 74 -12.83 2.94 17.44
CA LYS A 74 -12.03 1.85 18.01
C LYS A 74 -11.15 1.19 16.96
N VAL A 75 -11.69 0.86 15.77
CA VAL A 75 -10.92 0.27 14.67
C VAL A 75 -9.78 1.19 14.24
N LYS A 76 -10.06 2.48 14.01
CA LYS A 76 -9.03 3.45 13.61
C LYS A 76 -7.90 3.54 14.64
N ASN A 77 -8.24 3.62 15.92
CA ASN A 77 -7.25 3.74 16.99
C ASN A 77 -6.35 2.51 17.07
N ILE A 78 -6.92 1.30 17.04
CA ILE A 78 -6.15 0.05 17.06
C ILE A 78 -5.16 0.00 15.90
N VAL A 79 -5.62 0.34 14.69
CA VAL A 79 -4.79 0.29 13.48
C VAL A 79 -3.66 1.32 13.52
N ILE A 80 -3.96 2.57 13.93
CA ILE A 80 -2.96 3.63 14.03
C ILE A 80 -1.93 3.27 15.11
N GLU A 81 -2.36 2.79 16.27
CA GLU A 81 -1.47 2.33 17.34
C GLU A 81 -0.57 1.19 16.88
N GLU A 82 -1.11 0.22 16.13
CA GLU A 82 -0.31 -0.91 15.65
C GLU A 82 0.73 -0.48 14.61
N LEU A 83 0.36 0.40 13.67
CA LEU A 83 1.31 0.96 12.70
C LEU A 83 2.40 1.79 13.40
N ASN A 84 2.06 2.57 14.43
CA ASN A 84 3.04 3.35 15.19
C ASN A 84 4.08 2.49 15.94
N LYS A 85 3.85 1.19 16.14
CA LYS A 85 4.84 0.27 16.73
C LYS A 85 5.85 -0.27 15.73
N GLN A 86 5.60 -0.15 14.43
CA GLN A 86 6.45 -0.77 13.41
C GLN A 86 7.72 0.06 13.16
N ASP A 87 8.83 -0.62 12.87
CA ASP A 87 10.15 0.01 12.77
C ASP A 87 10.37 0.74 11.43
N TYR A 88 9.88 0.18 10.32
CA TYR A 88 10.08 0.78 9.00
C TYR A 88 9.08 1.90 8.67
N ILE A 89 8.14 2.20 9.58
CA ILE A 89 7.16 3.28 9.38
C ILE A 89 7.73 4.59 9.89
N LEU A 90 7.70 5.62 9.05
CA LEU A 90 8.07 6.98 9.38
C LEU A 90 7.10 7.56 10.41
N LYS A 91 7.62 8.23 11.45
CA LYS A 91 6.83 8.75 12.59
C LYS A 91 6.95 10.26 12.79
N ASN A 92 7.43 11.00 11.80
CA ASN A 92 7.49 12.45 11.87
C ASN A 92 6.14 13.10 11.54
N ASP A 93 5.99 14.40 11.85
CA ASP A 93 4.73 15.15 11.70
C ASP A 93 4.19 15.16 10.26
N ALA A 94 5.04 14.96 9.26
CA ALA A 94 4.63 14.92 7.86
C ALA A 94 4.08 13.55 7.43
N TYR A 95 4.41 12.47 8.15
CA TYR A 95 4.21 11.08 7.72
C TYR A 95 3.50 10.20 8.75
N THR A 96 2.60 10.79 9.55
CA THR A 96 1.83 10.06 10.56
C THR A 96 0.88 9.03 9.93
N PRO A 97 0.88 7.77 10.40
CA PRO A 97 -0.08 6.76 9.97
C PRO A 97 -1.54 7.22 10.10
N LYS A 98 -2.37 6.80 9.14
CA LYS A 98 -3.81 7.13 9.13
C LYS A 98 -4.63 5.86 8.89
N CYS A 99 -5.83 5.84 9.44
CA CYS A 99 -6.83 4.83 9.13
C CYS A 99 -8.10 5.54 8.69
N VAL A 100 -8.52 5.28 7.45
CA VAL A 100 -9.66 5.98 6.83
C VAL A 100 -10.74 4.97 6.49
N LEU A 101 -11.99 5.27 6.89
CA LEU A 101 -13.15 4.55 6.40
C LEU A 101 -13.44 5.06 4.99
N LEU A 102 -13.38 4.17 4.00
CA LEU A 102 -13.65 4.52 2.60
C LEU A 102 -15.15 4.54 2.32
N LYS A 103 -15.82 3.45 2.67
CA LYS A 103 -17.26 3.26 2.46
C LYS A 103 -17.77 2.09 3.28
N GLN A 104 -19.09 1.99 3.34
CA GLN A 104 -19.80 0.79 3.77
C GLN A 104 -20.26 0.00 2.53
N SER A 105 -20.04 -1.31 2.52
CA SER A 105 -20.51 -2.21 1.46
C SER A 105 -21.27 -3.41 2.05
N ILE A 106 -21.77 -4.29 1.18
CA ILE A 106 -22.44 -5.53 1.59
C ILE A 106 -21.52 -6.48 2.37
N TYR A 107 -20.21 -6.30 2.23
CA TYR A 107 -19.21 -7.12 2.91
C TYR A 107 -18.84 -6.56 4.30
N GLY A 108 -19.19 -5.32 4.61
CA GLY A 108 -18.86 -4.67 5.88
C GLY A 108 -18.38 -3.24 5.71
N LEU A 109 -17.62 -2.75 6.69
CA LEU A 109 -16.98 -1.43 6.64
C LEU A 109 -15.60 -1.56 6.01
N GLU A 110 -15.38 -0.87 4.89
CA GLU A 110 -14.12 -0.91 4.14
C GLU A 110 -13.20 0.22 4.60
N PHE A 111 -12.04 -0.15 5.12
CA PHE A 111 -11.02 0.76 5.58
C PHE A 111 -9.75 0.69 4.71
N GLU A 112 -9.00 1.78 4.68
CA GLU A 112 -7.64 1.82 4.14
C GLU A 112 -6.69 2.38 5.22
N ALA A 113 -5.71 1.58 5.61
CA ALA A 113 -4.61 2.03 6.45
C ALA A 113 -3.51 2.64 5.57
N TRP A 114 -3.03 3.81 5.96
CA TRP A 114 -1.97 4.54 5.29
C TRP A 114 -0.76 4.61 6.20
N ALA A 115 0.38 4.21 5.66
CA ALA A 115 1.67 4.34 6.31
C ALA A 115 2.69 4.86 5.29
N TRP A 116 3.80 5.39 5.79
CA TRP A 116 4.90 5.88 4.96
C TRP A 116 6.19 5.20 5.39
N ILE A 117 6.98 4.76 4.42
CA ILE A 117 8.28 4.12 4.65
C ILE A 117 9.36 4.89 3.90
N GLU A 118 10.63 4.75 4.29
CA GLU A 118 11.71 5.41 3.55
C GLU A 118 11.87 4.84 2.14
N LYS A 119 12.29 5.71 1.20
CA LYS A 119 12.64 5.29 -0.16
C LYS A 119 13.83 4.33 -0.20
N SER A 120 14.70 4.30 0.80
CA SER A 120 15.80 3.32 0.90
C SER A 120 15.28 1.87 0.93
N ASP A 121 14.05 1.65 1.42
CA ASP A 121 13.42 0.33 1.58
C ASP A 121 12.70 -0.18 0.31
N LEU A 122 13.02 0.35 -0.87
CA LEU A 122 12.40 0.05 -2.18
C LEU A 122 12.25 -1.43 -2.55
N LYS A 123 13.04 -2.33 -1.97
CA LYS A 123 12.95 -3.78 -2.23
C LYS A 123 11.83 -4.47 -1.44
N ALA A 124 11.28 -3.79 -0.45
CA ALA A 124 10.34 -4.32 0.52
C ALA A 124 8.87 -3.81 0.47
N PRO A 125 8.40 -2.88 -0.41
CA PRO A 125 7.04 -2.32 -0.27
C PRO A 125 5.92 -3.36 -0.26
N VAL A 126 6.03 -4.39 -1.10
CA VAL A 126 5.01 -5.46 -1.20
C VAL A 126 5.03 -6.33 0.06
N TRP A 127 6.22 -6.76 0.49
CA TRP A 127 6.37 -7.56 1.72
C TRP A 127 5.97 -6.77 2.98
N LEU A 128 6.29 -5.48 3.05
CA LEU A 128 5.88 -4.60 4.15
C LEU A 128 4.36 -4.39 4.17
N GLN A 129 3.71 -4.26 3.01
CA GLN A 129 2.25 -4.22 2.93
C GLN A 129 1.63 -5.50 3.48
N GLU A 130 2.16 -6.67 3.09
CA GLU A 130 1.71 -7.97 3.62
C GLU A 130 1.93 -8.07 5.13
N LEU A 131 3.15 -7.77 5.61
CA LEU A 131 3.50 -7.80 7.02
C LEU A 131 2.55 -6.93 7.85
N TYR A 132 2.32 -5.69 7.42
CA TYR A 132 1.45 -4.76 8.13
C TYR A 132 -0.02 -5.14 8.03
N TYR A 133 -0.45 -5.74 6.92
CA TYR A 133 -1.79 -6.33 6.82
C TYR A 133 -1.99 -7.43 7.87
N VAL A 134 -1.02 -8.35 8.01
CA VAL A 134 -1.06 -9.39 9.05
C VAL A 134 -1.09 -8.78 10.45
N LYS A 135 -0.23 -7.79 10.74
CA LYS A 135 -0.19 -7.11 12.04
C LYS A 135 -1.50 -6.42 12.39
N ILE A 136 -2.11 -5.74 11.42
CA ILE A 136 -3.43 -5.12 11.56
C ILE A 136 -4.48 -6.20 11.93
N ILE A 137 -4.51 -7.32 11.21
CA ILE A 137 -5.44 -8.42 11.50
C ILE A 137 -5.24 -8.97 12.92
N GLU A 138 -4.00 -9.20 13.33
CA GLU A 138 -3.66 -9.69 14.67
C GLU A 138 -4.13 -8.70 15.74
N ALA A 139 -3.88 -7.41 15.55
CA ALA A 139 -4.28 -6.35 16.48
C ALA A 139 -5.81 -6.22 16.59
N LEU A 140 -6.52 -6.28 15.47
CA LEU A 140 -7.99 -6.25 15.44
C LEU A 140 -8.58 -7.46 16.18
N LYS A 141 -8.08 -8.66 15.89
CA LYS A 141 -8.50 -9.90 16.59
C LYS A 141 -8.25 -9.82 18.10
N LYS A 142 -7.07 -9.36 18.52
CA LYS A 142 -6.70 -9.20 19.93
C LYS A 142 -7.66 -8.27 20.69
N ASN A 143 -8.19 -7.26 20.01
CA ASN A 143 -9.14 -6.29 20.56
C ASN A 143 -10.61 -6.66 20.35
N SER A 144 -10.88 -7.92 19.99
CA SER A 144 -12.23 -8.45 19.72
C SER A 144 -12.98 -7.70 18.61
N VAL A 145 -12.27 -7.15 17.63
CA VAL A 145 -12.87 -6.60 16.40
C VAL A 145 -13.03 -7.74 15.40
N VAL A 146 -14.26 -7.96 14.96
CA VAL A 146 -14.60 -9.03 14.02
C VAL A 146 -14.25 -8.58 12.61
N LEU A 147 -13.44 -9.36 11.93
CA LEU A 147 -13.20 -9.18 10.50
C LEU A 147 -14.44 -9.60 9.71
N ALA A 148 -14.70 -8.90 8.61
CA ALA A 148 -15.77 -9.28 7.71
C ALA A 148 -15.59 -10.72 7.24
N SER A 149 -16.62 -11.55 7.39
CA SER A 149 -16.68 -12.88 6.81
C SER A 149 -17.92 -12.96 5.92
N ILE A 150 -17.78 -13.58 4.74
CA ILE A 150 -18.84 -13.71 3.74
C ILE A 150 -20.01 -14.58 4.25
N ASN A 151 -19.81 -15.35 5.32
CA ASN A 151 -20.71 -16.43 5.74
C ASN A 151 -21.94 -16.01 6.57
N ARG A 152 -22.23 -14.72 6.73
CA ARG A 152 -23.39 -14.29 7.56
C ARG A 152 -24.76 -14.50 6.90
N PHE A 153 -24.81 -14.86 5.61
CA PHE A 153 -26.05 -15.04 4.83
C PHE A 153 -26.60 -16.48 4.78
N LEU A 154 -25.97 -17.47 5.43
CA LEU A 154 -26.45 -18.87 5.37
C LEU A 154 -27.31 -19.32 6.56
N GLU A 155 -27.59 -18.45 7.53
CA GLU A 155 -28.47 -18.78 8.66
C GLU A 155 -29.85 -18.13 8.49
N VAL A 156 -30.58 -18.55 7.46
CA VAL A 156 -32.05 -18.49 7.46
C VAL A 156 -32.57 -19.83 6.95
N LYS A 157 -32.92 -20.72 7.87
CA LYS A 157 -33.76 -21.89 7.63
C LYS A 157 -35.16 -21.63 8.17
#